data_AF-A0A521T7P1-F1
#
_entry.id   AF-A0A521T7P1-F1
#
_cell.length_a   1.000
_cell.length_b   1.000
_cell.length_c   1.000
_cell.angle_alpha   90.00
_cell.angle_beta   90.00
_cell.angle_gamma   90.00
#
_symmetry.space_group_name_H-M   'P 1'
#
loop_
_entity.id
_entity.type
_entity.pdbx_description
1 polymer ?
#
loop_
_entity_poly.entity_id
_entity_poly.type
_entity_poly.pdbx_seq_one_letter_code
_entity_poly.pdbx_strand_id
1 'polypeptide(L)'
;MSEQRTKKSSGLSRRDFLKLMGAAGTGLAFAPFVPFGNFMPNPSQATLEKVKVILPDGTQANVKTFPINHSEVITYPSTGDPALDAEAFRKWQFIRLPQELG
;
A
#
# COMPACT_ATOMS: atom_id res chain seq x y z
N MET A 1 20.81 50.41 -40.05
CA MET A 1 20.91 50.40 -38.58
C MET A 1 19.93 49.35 -38.06
N SER A 2 20.44 48.16 -37.74
CA SER A 2 19.65 47.00 -37.32
C SER A 2 19.48 47.01 -35.80
N GLU A 3 18.29 47.35 -35.32
CA GLU A 3 17.90 47.16 -33.92
C GLU A 3 17.77 45.67 -33.63
N GLN A 4 18.80 45.12 -33.00
CA GLN A 4 18.85 43.74 -32.56
C GLN A 4 17.98 43.63 -31.30
N ARG A 5 16.70 43.27 -31.47
CA ARG A 5 15.83 42.86 -30.36
C ARG A 5 16.45 41.66 -29.64
N THR A 6 17.06 41.91 -28.50
CA THR A 6 17.58 40.88 -27.61
C THR A 6 16.43 40.03 -27.10
N LYS A 7 16.32 38.80 -27.59
CA LYS A 7 15.45 37.76 -27.04
C LYS A 7 15.76 37.64 -25.54
N LYS A 8 14.80 38.01 -24.69
CA LYS A 8 14.81 37.74 -23.25
C LYS A 8 14.92 36.22 -23.08
N SER A 9 16.06 35.73 -22.60
CA SER A 9 16.24 34.30 -22.36
C SER A 9 15.23 33.85 -21.31
N SER A 10 14.47 32.82 -21.64
CA SER A 10 13.41 32.22 -20.81
C SER A 10 13.99 31.34 -19.69
N GLY A 11 15.09 31.77 -19.07
CA GLY A 11 15.78 31.05 -18.00
C GLY A 11 15.54 31.70 -16.64
N LEU A 12 15.43 30.86 -15.59
CA LEU A 12 15.37 31.32 -14.20
C LEU A 12 16.58 32.21 -13.89
N SER A 13 16.32 33.43 -13.40
CA SER A 13 17.40 34.31 -12.97
C SER A 13 18.09 33.74 -11.73
N ARG A 14 19.39 34.02 -11.53
CA ARG A 14 20.14 33.56 -10.34
C ARG A 14 19.43 33.93 -9.03
N ARG A 15 18.79 35.10 -9.00
CA ARG A 15 18.00 35.57 -7.86
C ARG A 15 16.74 34.74 -7.65
N ASP A 16 16.07 34.36 -8.72
CA ASP A 16 14.88 33.52 -8.63
C ASP A 16 15.24 32.09 -8.23
N PHE A 17 16.40 31.58 -8.66
CA PHE A 17 16.97 30.33 -8.15
C PHE A 17 17.28 30.40 -6.65
N LEU A 18 17.92 31.47 -6.16
CA LEU A 18 18.20 31.63 -4.74
C LEU A 18 16.92 31.76 -3.90
N LYS A 19 15.90 32.46 -4.41
CA LYS A 19 14.57 32.50 -3.77
C LYS A 19 13.92 31.12 -3.71
N LEU A 20 14.04 30.34 -4.78
CA LEU A 20 13.53 28.97 -4.84
C LEU A 20 14.25 28.09 -3.81
N MET A 21 15.58 28.16 -3.72
CA MET A 21 16.37 27.41 -2.74
C MET A 21 16.05 27.83 -1.31
N GLY A 22 15.88 29.14 -1.06
CA GLY A 22 15.44 29.64 0.24
C GLY A 22 14.07 29.10 0.63
N ALA A 23 13.08 29.20 -0.28
CA ALA A 23 11.73 28.68 -0.04
C ALA A 23 11.70 27.16 0.17
N ALA A 24 12.43 26.40 -0.65
CA ALA A 24 12.55 24.95 -0.51
C ALA A 24 13.25 24.55 0.80
N GLY A 25 14.34 25.23 1.15
CA GLY A 25 15.07 25.01 2.40
C GLY A 25 14.23 25.29 3.64
N THR A 26 13.45 26.38 3.63
CA THR A 26 12.50 26.67 4.71
C THR A 26 11.43 25.58 4.82
N GLY A 27 10.85 25.13 3.69
CA GLY A 27 9.86 24.04 3.71
C GLY A 27 10.41 22.75 4.33
N LEU A 28 11.63 22.36 3.96
CA LEU A 28 12.29 21.18 4.53
C LEU A 28 12.65 21.36 6.02
N ALA A 29 13.03 22.56 6.44
CA ALA A 29 13.32 22.84 7.86
C ALA A 29 12.08 22.67 8.76
N PHE A 30 10.88 22.91 8.22
CA PHE A 30 9.63 22.71 8.95
C PHE A 30 8.99 21.32 8.76
N ALA A 31 9.50 20.51 7.81
CA ALA A 31 8.98 19.16 7.57
C ALA A 31 8.91 18.30 8.86
N PRO A 32 9.92 18.27 9.76
CA PRO A 32 9.86 17.45 10.98
C PRO A 32 8.76 17.86 11.97
N PHE A 33 8.21 19.07 11.86
CA PHE A 33 7.16 19.58 12.76
C PHE A 33 5.75 19.34 12.23
N VAL A 34 5.62 18.82 11.01
CA VAL A 34 4.33 18.38 10.49
C VAL A 34 3.94 17.11 11.25
N PRO A 35 2.74 17.05 11.87
CA PRO A 35 2.28 15.88 12.60
C PRO A 35 1.86 14.76 11.63
N PHE A 36 2.83 14.18 10.91
CA PHE A 36 2.60 13.14 9.92
C PHE A 36 1.82 11.94 10.46
N GLY A 37 1.95 11.66 11.76
CA GLY A 37 1.19 10.62 12.44
C GLY A 37 -0.33 10.77 12.36
N ASN A 38 -0.85 12.00 12.21
CA ASN A 38 -2.30 12.23 12.04
C ASN A 38 -2.82 11.83 10.66
N PHE A 39 -1.94 11.71 9.67
CA PHE A 39 -2.27 11.24 8.32
C PHE A 39 -2.00 9.74 8.14
N MET A 40 -1.40 9.10 9.13
CA MET A 40 -1.25 7.65 9.14
C MET A 40 -2.54 7.02 9.66
N PRO A 41 -3.02 5.92 9.05
CA PRO A 41 -4.18 5.21 9.56
C PRO A 41 -3.92 4.77 10.99
N ASN A 42 -4.87 5.06 11.89
CA ASN A 42 -4.72 4.77 13.31
C ASN A 42 -4.60 3.24 13.49
N PRO A 43 -3.48 2.72 14.03
CA PRO A 43 -3.31 1.28 14.21
C PRO A 43 -4.33 0.69 15.20
N SER A 44 -4.91 1.50 16.08
CA SER A 44 -5.97 1.08 17.01
C SER A 44 -7.35 0.94 16.37
N GLN A 45 -7.55 1.40 15.13
CA GLN A 45 -8.76 1.11 14.35
C GLN A 45 -8.73 -0.28 13.69
N ALA A 46 -7.59 -0.97 13.72
CA ALA A 46 -7.51 -2.36 13.26
C ALA A 46 -8.17 -3.27 14.31
N THR A 47 -9.47 -3.45 14.20
CA THR A 47 -10.20 -4.46 14.97
C THR A 47 -9.74 -5.85 14.51
N LEU A 48 -9.07 -6.58 15.40
CA LEU A 48 -8.70 -7.98 15.19
C LEU A 48 -9.96 -8.85 15.25
N GLU A 49 -10.69 -8.93 14.15
CA GLU A 49 -11.87 -9.79 14.03
C GLU A 49 -11.48 -11.19 13.54
N LYS A 50 -12.10 -12.21 14.14
CA LYS A 50 -11.94 -13.58 13.66
C LYS A 50 -12.74 -13.77 12.38
N VAL A 51 -12.05 -13.78 11.24
CA VAL A 51 -12.67 -13.98 9.93
C VAL A 51 -12.67 -15.47 9.59
N LYS A 52 -13.77 -15.95 9.01
CA LYS A 52 -13.88 -17.34 8.53
C LYS A 52 -13.06 -17.52 7.25
N VAL A 53 -12.39 -18.65 7.13
CA VAL A 53 -11.72 -19.04 5.88
C VAL A 53 -12.76 -19.60 4.91
N ILE A 54 -12.82 -19.01 3.71
CA ILE A 54 -13.68 -19.44 2.60
C ILE A 54 -12.78 -20.10 1.56
N LEU A 55 -13.14 -21.31 1.17
CA LEU A 55 -12.46 -22.08 0.13
C LEU A 55 -12.86 -21.55 -1.26
N PRO A 56 -12.11 -21.87 -2.33
CA PRO A 56 -12.43 -21.41 -3.68
C PRO A 56 -13.81 -21.87 -4.19
N ASP A 57 -14.36 -22.94 -3.60
CA ASP A 57 -15.69 -23.46 -3.87
C ASP A 57 -16.82 -22.67 -3.17
N GLY A 58 -16.48 -21.65 -2.37
CA GLY A 58 -17.43 -20.84 -1.62
C GLY A 58 -17.87 -21.45 -0.29
N THR A 59 -17.37 -22.63 0.07
CA THR A 59 -17.67 -23.26 1.35
C THR A 59 -16.74 -22.77 2.46
N GLN A 60 -17.21 -22.81 3.71
CA GLN A 60 -16.36 -22.53 4.86
C GLN A 60 -15.40 -23.69 5.09
N ALA A 61 -14.10 -23.39 5.25
CA ALA A 61 -13.11 -24.41 5.57
C ALA A 61 -13.45 -25.14 6.87
N ASN A 62 -13.55 -26.48 6.79
CA ASN A 62 -13.88 -27.35 7.90
C ASN A 62 -12.95 -28.56 7.91
N VAL A 63 -12.40 -28.88 9.09
CA VAL A 63 -11.48 -30.01 9.30
C VAL A 63 -12.11 -31.35 8.92
N LYS A 64 -13.44 -31.48 8.98
CA LYS A 64 -14.14 -32.72 8.62
C LYS A 64 -14.29 -32.92 7.12
N THR A 65 -14.35 -31.85 6.33
CA THR A 65 -14.67 -31.90 4.90
C THR A 65 -13.46 -31.64 4.01
N PHE A 66 -12.49 -30.84 4.46
CA PHE A 66 -11.31 -30.53 3.67
C PHE A 66 -10.39 -31.76 3.54
N PRO A 67 -9.95 -32.17 2.34
CA PRO A 67 -9.19 -33.42 2.16
C PRO A 67 -7.85 -33.44 2.91
N ILE A 68 -7.43 -34.62 3.39
CA ILE A 68 -6.11 -34.82 4.00
C ILE A 68 -5.04 -34.82 2.92
N ASN A 69 -3.85 -34.26 3.22
CA ASN A 69 -2.72 -34.17 2.31
C ASN A 69 -3.04 -33.38 1.03
N HIS A 70 -3.82 -32.30 1.21
CA HIS A 70 -4.28 -31.44 0.13
C HIS A 70 -3.93 -29.99 0.43
N SER A 71 -3.73 -29.21 -0.63
CA SER A 71 -3.43 -27.80 -0.51
C SER A 71 -4.10 -26.98 -1.59
N GLU A 72 -4.62 -25.81 -1.21
CA GLU A 72 -5.25 -24.88 -2.13
C GLU A 72 -4.86 -23.44 -1.81
N VAL A 73 -4.89 -22.58 -2.83
CA VAL A 73 -4.67 -21.14 -2.66
C VAL A 73 -6.00 -20.49 -2.34
N ILE A 74 -6.07 -19.78 -1.21
CA ILE A 74 -7.25 -19.07 -0.74
C ILE A 74 -6.97 -17.56 -0.67
N THR A 75 -8.04 -16.77 -0.69
CA THR A 75 -7.97 -15.34 -0.37
C THR A 75 -8.30 -15.14 1.10
N TYR A 76 -7.40 -14.54 1.88
CA TYR A 76 -7.62 -14.27 3.30
C TYR A 76 -6.88 -13.01 3.80
N PRO A 77 -7.53 -12.13 4.59
CA PRO A 77 -8.97 -12.05 4.80
C PRO A 77 -9.68 -11.54 3.53
N SER A 78 -10.83 -12.14 3.19
CA SER A 78 -11.67 -11.65 2.08
C SER A 78 -12.39 -10.38 2.51
N THR A 79 -12.33 -9.37 1.65
CA THR A 79 -12.93 -8.05 1.87
C THR A 79 -14.24 -7.87 1.13
N GLY A 80 -14.60 -8.81 0.25
CA GLY A 80 -15.75 -8.71 -0.64
C GLY A 80 -15.53 -7.77 -1.84
N ASP A 81 -14.38 -7.07 -1.90
CA ASP A 81 -13.96 -6.28 -3.05
C ASP A 81 -13.01 -7.10 -3.93
N PRO A 82 -13.37 -7.41 -5.19
CA PRO A 82 -12.52 -8.16 -6.12
C PRO A 82 -11.14 -7.54 -6.36
N ALA A 83 -11.02 -6.20 -6.30
CA ALA A 83 -9.76 -5.52 -6.56
C ALA A 83 -8.78 -5.71 -5.39
N LEU A 84 -9.26 -5.57 -4.16
CA LEU A 84 -8.47 -5.82 -2.96
C LEU A 84 -8.15 -7.31 -2.81
N ASP A 85 -9.12 -8.19 -3.07
CA ASP A 85 -8.95 -9.64 -2.97
C ASP A 85 -8.02 -10.23 -4.05
N ALA A 86 -7.72 -9.47 -5.11
CA ALA A 86 -6.71 -9.82 -6.12
C ALA A 86 -5.26 -9.54 -5.68
N GLU A 87 -5.05 -8.82 -4.58
CA GLU A 87 -3.71 -8.50 -4.06
C GLU A 87 -2.94 -9.77 -3.68
N ALA A 88 -1.65 -9.82 -4.03
CA ALA A 88 -0.77 -10.96 -3.73
C ALA A 88 -0.64 -11.23 -2.22
N PHE A 89 -0.68 -10.19 -1.38
CA PHE A 89 -0.57 -10.30 0.08
C PHE A 89 -1.79 -10.92 0.75
N ARG A 90 -2.90 -11.09 0.00
CA ARG A 90 -4.10 -11.76 0.47
C ARG A 90 -4.20 -13.19 -0.03
N LYS A 91 -3.23 -13.68 -0.80
CA LYS A 91 -3.18 -15.07 -1.24
C LYS A 91 -2.41 -15.92 -0.24
N TRP A 92 -3.07 -16.92 0.31
CA TRP A 92 -2.50 -17.85 1.29
C TRP A 92 -2.60 -19.28 0.80
N GLN A 93 -1.59 -20.10 1.11
CA GLN A 93 -1.66 -21.54 0.90
C GLN A 93 -2.35 -22.18 2.11
N PHE A 94 -3.54 -22.73 1.90
CA PHE A 94 -4.24 -23.52 2.91
C PHE A 94 -3.85 -24.98 2.75
N ILE A 95 -3.16 -25.56 3.74
CA ILE A 95 -2.58 -26.90 3.68
C ILE A 95 -3.14 -27.74 4.83
N ARG A 96 -3.64 -28.93 4.52
CA ARG A 96 -3.95 -29.96 5.52
C ARG A 96 -2.93 -31.07 5.41
N LEU A 97 -2.14 -31.23 6.46
CA LEU A 97 -1.12 -32.27 6.55
C LEU A 97 -1.76 -33.65 6.81
N PRO A 98 -1.07 -34.74 6.44
CA PRO A 98 -1.40 -36.08 6.90
C PRO A 98 -1.17 -36.21 8.40
N GLN A 99 -1.89 -37.14 9.03
CA GLN A 99 -1.89 -37.34 10.48
C GLN A 99 -0.49 -37.64 11.07
N GLU A 100 0.41 -38.19 10.26
CA GLU A 100 1.79 -38.46 10.67
C GLU A 100 2.64 -37.19 10.81
N LEU A 101 2.22 -36.08 10.20
CA LEU A 101 2.94 -34.80 10.14
C LEU A 101 2.15 -33.65 10.80
N GLY A 102 0.92 -33.90 11.29
CA GLY A 102 0.04 -32.91 11.91
C GLY A 102 -1.31 -33.45 12.33
#